data_AF-A0ABD5S5Z2-F1
#
_entry.id   AF-A0ABD5S5Z2-F1
#
_cell.length_a   1.000
_cell.length_b   1.000
_cell.length_c   1.000
_cell.angle_alpha   90.00
_cell.angle_beta   90.00
_cell.angle_gamma   90.00
#
_symmetry.space_group_name_H-M   'P 1'
#
loop_
_entity.id
_entity.type
_entity.pdbx_description
1 polymer ?
#
loop_
_entity_poly.entity_id
_entity_poly.type
_entity_poly.pdbx_seq_one_letter_code
_entity_poly.pdbx_strand_id
1 'polypeptide(L)'
;MREVSVSRFVGATPAEVKRALTPERVVEYEGSFQVREVTETGSSTLVTAGATGLELTLSFEDREDGLRYAQQGKAGPFDHMETVLSVAAEDDGSRVTARSTVSLGVPPTALTDRV
;
A
#
# COMPACT_ATOMS: atom_id res chain seq x y z
N MET A 1 4.84 7.47 -15.30
CA MET A 1 3.86 6.85 -14.37
C MET A 1 3.66 5.41 -14.80
N ARG A 2 3.62 4.48 -13.85
CA ARG A 2 3.39 3.05 -14.09
C ARG A 2 2.21 2.61 -13.23
N GLU A 3 1.27 1.90 -13.83
CA GLU A 3 0.19 1.23 -13.12
C GLU A 3 0.48 -0.28 -13.14
N VAL A 4 0.33 -0.92 -11.99
CA VAL A 4 0.44 -2.37 -11.84
C VAL A 4 -0.82 -2.86 -11.13
N SER A 5 -1.40 -3.95 -11.62
CA SER A 5 -2.56 -4.58 -11.02
C SER A 5 -2.30 -6.07 -10.83
N VAL A 6 -2.60 -6.57 -9.64
CA VAL A 6 -2.56 -8.00 -9.32
C VAL A 6 -3.88 -8.39 -8.65
N SER A 7 -4.36 -9.59 -8.96
CA SER A 7 -5.62 -10.11 -8.42
C SER A 7 -5.45 -11.54 -7.96
N ARG A 8 -6.05 -11.88 -6.82
CA ARG A 8 -5.96 -13.21 -6.21
C ARG A 8 -7.30 -13.62 -5.58
N PHE A 9 -7.65 -14.89 -5.74
CA PHE A 9 -8.75 -15.50 -5.01
C PHE A 9 -8.33 -15.82 -3.57
N VAL A 10 -9.22 -15.53 -2.62
CA VAL A 10 -9.07 -15.82 -1.20
C VAL A 10 -10.31 -16.60 -0.76
N GLY A 11 -10.12 -17.78 -0.19
CA GLY A 11 -11.19 -18.63 0.35
C GLY A 11 -11.74 -18.11 1.68
N ALA A 12 -12.14 -16.85 1.72
CA ALA A 12 -12.77 -16.18 2.86
C ALA A 12 -13.80 -15.19 2.33
N THR A 13 -14.84 -14.91 3.13
CA THR A 13 -15.89 -13.96 2.75
C THR A 13 -15.34 -12.54 2.63
N PRO A 14 -15.98 -11.65 1.85
CA PRO A 14 -15.53 -10.27 1.74
C PRO A 14 -15.46 -9.54 3.08
N ALA A 15 -16.36 -9.86 4.01
CA ALA A 15 -16.35 -9.28 5.35
C ALA A 15 -15.14 -9.73 6.18
N GLU A 16 -14.76 -10.99 6.10
CA GLU A 16 -13.57 -11.52 6.79
C GLU A 16 -12.29 -10.91 6.21
N VAL A 17 -12.20 -10.82 4.88
CA VAL A 17 -11.05 -10.19 4.21
C VAL A 17 -10.94 -8.72 4.60
N LYS A 18 -12.03 -7.94 4.50
CA LYS A 18 -12.03 -6.52 4.88
C LYS A 18 -11.60 -6.30 6.33
N ARG A 19 -12.04 -7.16 7.27
CA ARG A 19 -11.61 -7.10 8.68
C ARG A 19 -10.12 -7.37 8.87
N ALA A 20 -9.48 -8.10 7.95
CA ALA A 20 -8.05 -8.37 7.98
C ALA A 20 -7.20 -7.25 7.33
N LEU A 21 -7.81 -6.35 6.55
CA LEU A 21 -7.13 -5.24 5.88
C LEU A 21 -6.98 -4.02 6.80
N THR A 22 -6.44 -4.20 8.00
CA THR A 22 -6.06 -3.06 8.84
C THR A 22 -4.80 -2.39 8.26
N PRO A 23 -4.64 -1.06 8.41
CA PRO A 23 -3.47 -0.33 7.88
C PRO A 23 -2.12 -0.97 8.22
N GLU A 24 -1.94 -1.37 9.48
CA GLU A 24 -0.72 -2.00 9.98
C GLU A 24 -0.44 -3.35 9.30
N ARG A 25 -1.48 -4.20 9.20
CA ARG A 25 -1.36 -5.53 8.61
C ARG A 25 -1.12 -5.47 7.11
N VAL A 26 -1.67 -4.47 6.42
CA VAL A 26 -1.39 -4.25 5.00
C VAL A 26 0.10 -3.97 4.79
N VAL A 27 0.71 -3.13 5.61
CA VAL A 27 2.17 -2.87 5.54
C VAL A 27 2.97 -4.14 5.81
N GLU A 28 2.57 -4.94 6.80
CA GLU A 28 3.22 -6.22 7.09
C GLU A 28 3.08 -7.23 5.94
N TYR A 29 1.90 -7.31 5.30
CA TYR A 29 1.65 -8.23 4.18
C TYR A 29 2.41 -7.87 2.91
N GLU A 30 2.69 -6.59 2.68
CA GLU A 30 3.59 -6.19 1.58
C GLU A 30 5.04 -6.67 1.80
N GLY A 31 5.42 -6.95 3.05
CA GLY A 31 6.72 -7.53 3.43
C GLY A 31 7.93 -6.63 3.13
N SER A 32 7.71 -5.43 2.61
CA SER A 32 8.78 -4.51 2.18
C SER A 32 9.22 -3.56 3.28
N PHE A 33 8.37 -3.33 4.28
CA PHE A 33 8.60 -2.38 5.37
C PHE A 33 8.15 -2.96 6.71
N GLN A 34 8.72 -2.43 7.79
CA GLN A 34 8.28 -2.70 9.16
C GLN A 34 7.54 -1.49 9.70
N VAL A 35 6.38 -1.69 10.33
CA VAL A 35 5.61 -0.64 11.00
C VAL A 35 6.44 -0.10 12.17
N ARG A 36 6.59 1.23 12.24
CA ARG A 36 7.27 1.94 13.33
C ARG A 36 6.29 2.70 14.21
N GLU A 37 5.34 3.38 13.58
CA GLU A 37 4.37 4.23 14.26
C GLU A 37 3.03 4.21 13.50
N VAL A 38 1.94 4.30 14.26
CA VAL A 38 0.58 4.35 13.76
C VAL A 38 -0.12 5.50 14.45
N THR A 39 -0.66 6.42 13.65
CA THR A 39 -1.34 7.62 14.12
C THR A 39 -2.70 7.71 13.46
N GLU A 40 -3.75 7.55 14.26
CA GLU A 40 -5.12 7.77 13.81
C GLU A 40 -5.38 9.27 13.68
N THR A 41 -5.85 9.68 12.51
CA THR A 41 -6.41 11.01 12.28
C THR A 41 -7.89 10.84 11.97
N GLY A 42 -8.73 11.84 12.28
CA GLY A 42 -10.19 11.68 12.25
C GLY A 42 -10.78 11.10 10.95
N SER A 43 -10.08 11.22 9.81
CA SER A 43 -10.51 10.68 8.51
C SER A 43 -9.54 9.69 7.86
N SER A 44 -8.36 9.46 8.44
CA SER A 44 -7.35 8.57 7.86
C SER A 44 -6.39 8.04 8.92
N THR A 45 -5.80 6.87 8.68
CA THR A 45 -4.73 6.33 9.53
C THR A 45 -3.38 6.59 8.88
N LEU A 46 -2.46 7.25 9.59
CA LEU A 46 -1.08 7.41 9.15
C LEU A 46 -0.25 6.26 9.71
N VAL A 47 0.46 5.55 8.83
CA VAL A 47 1.40 4.50 9.24
C VAL A 47 2.79 4.90 8.77
N THR A 48 3.70 5.13 9.71
CA THR A 48 5.12 5.32 9.41
C THR A 48 5.79 3.96 9.40
N ALA A 49 6.38 3.61 8.27
CA ALA A 49 7.03 2.34 8.03
C ALA A 49 8.47 2.55 7.56
N GLY A 50 9.36 1.64 7.93
CA GLY A 50 10.78 1.75 7.60
C GLY A 50 11.42 0.43 7.18
N ALA A 51 12.41 0.54 6.32
CA ALA A 51 13.33 -0.52 5.91
C ALA A 51 14.76 0.06 5.93
N THR A 52 15.79 -0.77 5.72
CA THR A 52 17.19 -0.35 5.82
C THR A 52 17.48 0.90 4.97
N GLY A 53 17.69 2.04 5.63
CA GLY A 53 18.01 3.33 5.00
C GLY A 53 16.82 4.10 4.42
N LEU A 54 15.58 3.64 4.60
CA LEU A 54 14.38 4.29 4.07
C LEU A 54 13.25 4.31 5.10
N GLU A 55 12.59 5.46 5.23
CA GLU A 55 11.37 5.63 6.02
C GLU A 55 10.34 6.38 5.18
N LEU A 56 9.08 5.98 5.30
CA LEU A 56 7.97 6.61 4.61
C LEU A 56 6.72 6.57 5.47
N THR A 57 5.85 7.56 5.27
CA THR A 57 4.54 7.62 5.92
C THR A 57 3.46 7.34 4.88
N LEU A 58 2.54 6.43 5.19
CA LEU A 58 1.39 6.08 4.36
C LEU A 58 0.12 6.62 4.99
N SER A 59 -0.71 7.30 4.22
CA SER A 59 -2.06 7.69 4.64
C SER A 59 -3.07 6.69 4.12
N PHE A 60 -3.76 6.01 5.03
CA PHE A 60 -4.78 5.01 4.76
C PHE A 60 -6.18 5.58 4.93
N GLU A 61 -7.05 5.28 3.97
CA GLU A 61 -8.46 5.66 3.94
C GLU A 61 -9.32 4.42 3.68
N ASP A 62 -10.27 4.18 4.57
CA ASP A 62 -11.26 3.11 4.38
C ASP A 62 -12.18 3.40 3.20
N ARG A 63 -12.57 2.33 2.51
CA ARG A 63 -13.54 2.36 1.42
C ARG A 63 -14.59 1.28 1.64
N GLU A 64 -15.76 1.46 1.03
CA GLU A 64 -16.84 0.48 1.11
C GLU A 64 -16.40 -0.91 0.59
N ASP A 65 -15.57 -0.93 -0.45
CA ASP A 65 -15.08 -2.12 -1.13
C ASP A 65 -13.65 -2.53 -0.71
N GLY A 66 -13.01 -1.84 0.25
CA GLY A 66 -11.67 -2.17 0.70
C GLY A 66 -10.92 -0.98 1.29
N LEU A 67 -9.70 -0.72 0.81
CA LEU A 67 -8.78 0.24 1.41
C LEU A 67 -8.01 1.00 0.33
N ARG A 68 -7.79 2.29 0.53
CA ARG A 68 -6.85 3.09 -0.29
C ARG A 68 -5.73 3.58 0.60
N TYR A 69 -4.50 3.58 0.08
CA TYR A 69 -3.40 4.29 0.75
C TYR A 69 -2.46 4.96 -0.23
N ALA A 70 -1.85 6.04 0.22
CA ALA A 70 -0.88 6.80 -0.55
C ALA A 70 0.32 7.21 0.30
N GLN A 71 1.49 7.35 -0.32
CA GLN A 71 2.65 7.94 0.33
C GLN A 71 2.37 9.41 0.65
N GLN A 72 2.57 9.79 1.91
CA GLN A 72 2.52 11.18 2.33
C GLN A 72 3.86 11.86 2.06
N GLY A 73 3.80 13.02 1.41
CA GLY A 73 4.98 13.81 1.10
C GLY A 73 5.91 13.16 0.06
N LYS A 74 7.13 13.68 -0.02
CA LYS A 74 8.15 13.32 -1.03
C LYS A 74 9.41 12.68 -0.45
N ALA A 75 9.35 12.26 0.82
CA ALA A 75 10.50 11.71 1.53
C ALA A 75 10.82 10.24 1.15
N GLY A 76 9.93 9.60 0.37
CA GLY A 76 10.12 8.24 -0.14
C GLY A 76 10.69 8.20 -1.57
N PRO A 77 10.99 7.00 -2.10
CA PRO A 77 11.61 6.81 -3.42
C PRO A 77 10.66 7.15 -4.58
N PHE A 78 9.38 7.42 -4.28
CA PHE A 78 8.35 7.75 -5.25
C PHE A 78 7.96 9.21 -5.13
N ASP A 79 7.83 9.88 -6.27
CA ASP A 79 7.19 11.20 -6.35
C ASP A 79 5.69 11.08 -6.06
N HIS A 80 5.10 9.93 -6.41
CA HIS A 80 3.73 9.56 -6.12
C HIS A 80 3.64 8.05 -6.00
N MET A 81 3.00 7.57 -4.95
CA MET A 81 2.56 6.20 -4.81
C MET A 81 1.17 6.19 -4.22
N GLU A 82 0.25 5.51 -4.91
CA GLU A 82 -1.09 5.21 -4.42
C GLU A 82 -1.39 3.75 -4.73
N THR A 83 -2.01 3.07 -3.79
CA THR A 83 -2.53 1.73 -3.99
C THR A 83 -3.97 1.65 -3.51
N VAL A 84 -4.79 0.96 -4.29
CA VAL A 84 -6.17 0.62 -3.95
C VAL A 84 -6.28 -0.89 -3.84
N LEU A 85 -6.73 -1.36 -2.68
CA LEU A 85 -7.11 -2.73 -2.41
C LEU A 85 -8.64 -2.83 -2.48
N SER A 86 -9.15 -3.58 -3.45
CA SER A 86 -10.59 -3.86 -3.59
C SER A 86 -10.88 -5.34 -3.33
N VAL A 87 -11.98 -5.60 -2.65
CA VAL A 87 -12.46 -6.93 -2.26
C VAL A 87 -13.87 -7.11 -2.83
N ALA A 88 -14.01 -8.00 -3.80
CA ALA A 88 -15.29 -8.39 -4.37
C ALA A 88 -15.63 -9.83 -3.99
N ALA A 89 -16.92 -10.13 -3.85
CA ALA A 89 -17.39 -11.51 -3.71
C ALA A 89 -17.11 -12.28 -5.02
N GLU A 90 -16.58 -13.49 -4.90
CA GLU A 90 -16.38 -14.40 -6.02
C GLU A 90 -16.54 -15.83 -5.52
N ASP A 91 -17.43 -16.61 -6.13
CA ASP A 91 -17.79 -17.96 -5.70
C ASP A 91 -18.10 -18.02 -4.19
N ASP A 92 -17.54 -18.99 -3.47
CA ASP A 92 -17.63 -19.14 -2.00
C ASP A 92 -16.56 -18.32 -1.25
N GLY A 93 -15.95 -17.33 -1.89
CA GLY A 93 -14.86 -16.54 -1.33
C GLY A 93 -14.83 -15.10 -1.82
N SER A 94 -13.62 -14.58 -2.00
CA SER A 94 -13.38 -13.20 -2.41
C SER A 94 -12.29 -13.10 -3.45
N ARG A 95 -12.47 -12.21 -4.42
CA ARG A 95 -11.38 -11.71 -5.25
C ARG A 95 -10.82 -10.43 -4.66
N VAL A 96 -9.55 -10.49 -4.27
CA VAL A 96 -8.78 -9.32 -3.81
C VAL A 96 -7.96 -8.81 -4.96
N THR A 97 -8.07 -7.51 -5.26
CA THR A 97 -7.31 -6.84 -6.32
C THR A 97 -6.54 -5.68 -5.72
N ALA A 98 -5.23 -5.67 -5.93
CA ALA A 98 -4.36 -4.54 -5.62
C ALA A 98 -4.01 -3.82 -6.92
N ARG A 99 -4.40 -2.55 -7.05
CA ARG A 99 -3.98 -1.66 -8.14
C ARG A 99 -3.09 -0.59 -7.56
N SER A 100 -1.84 -0.55 -7.99
CA SER A 100 -0.85 0.44 -7.56
C SER A 100 -0.46 1.34 -8.72
N THR A 101 -0.52 2.65 -8.49
CA THR A 101 -0.08 3.69 -9.40
C THR A 101 1.15 4.37 -8.80
N VAL A 102 2.29 4.14 -9.44
CA VAL A 102 3.58 4.69 -9.01
C VAL A 102 4.15 5.63 -10.06
N SER A 103 4.68 6.76 -9.62
CA SER A 103 5.63 7.53 -10.40
C SER A 103 6.94 7.60 -9.64
N LEU A 104 7.95 6.98 -10.23
CA LEU A 104 9.34 7.30 -9.93
C LEU A 104 9.61 8.69 -10.49
N GLY A 105 10.10 9.61 -9.67
CA GLY A 105 10.77 10.79 -10.18
C GLY A 105 12.20 10.42 -10.56
N VAL A 106 12.61 10.44 -11.83
CA VAL A 106 14.05 10.27 -12.21
C VAL A 106 14.35 10.64 -13.68
N PRO A 107 15.63 10.93 -14.11
CA PRO A 107 16.82 11.62 -13.48
C PRO A 107 17.67 12.49 -14.47
N PRO A 108 18.85 13.11 -14.14
CA PRO A 108 20.17 12.50 -14.51
C PRO A 108 21.43 12.93 -13.68
N THR A 109 22.15 12.02 -12.99
CA THR A 109 23.65 11.90 -12.84
C THR A 109 24.18 11.10 -11.63
N ALA A 110 23.42 10.76 -10.59
CA ALA A 110 24.03 10.27 -9.34
C ALA A 110 24.17 8.74 -9.14
N LEU A 111 24.02 7.90 -10.18
CA LEU A 111 24.28 6.46 -10.08
C LEU A 111 24.96 5.94 -11.35
N THR A 112 26.14 6.46 -11.63
CA THR A 112 27.19 5.61 -12.23
C THR A 112 28.10 5.24 -11.08
N ASP A 113 28.06 3.98 -10.63
CA ASP A 113 29.23 3.11 -10.58
C ASP A 113 28.88 1.78 -9.93
N ARG A 114 28.89 0.72 -10.74
CA ARG A 114 29.45 -0.61 -10.45
C ARG A 114 29.22 -1.53 -11.65
N VAL A 115 30.13 -1.42 -12.63
CA VAL A 115 30.66 -2.55 -13.39
C VAL A 115 32.18 -2.41 -13.44
#